data_AF-A0A7D7ZMH9-F1
#
_entry.id   AF-A0A7D7ZMH9-F1
#
_cell.length_a   1.000
_cell.length_b   1.000
_cell.length_c   1.000
_cell.angle_alpha   90.00
_cell.angle_beta   90.00
_cell.angle_gamma   90.00
#
_symmetry.space_group_name_H-M   'P 1'
#
loop_
_entity.id
_entity.type
_entity.pdbx_description
1 polymer ?
#
loop_
_entity_poly.entity_id
_entity_poly.type
_entity_poly.pdbx_seq_one_letter_code
_entity_poly.pdbx_strand_id
1 'polypeptide(L)'
;MVLYKEIGRIDNDYFYNTDNSKFGNNFLRFYGSGKFSVFNRVGYDSKNHKLLSNYKISREDFNPEKSQMGVIYDVEKIIYTRHLIINQCKADISNAILTIKGDSLYLKSVGHPHMGTRVYMKYNINNTFLEGWKPDW
;
A
#
# COMPACT_ATOMS: atom_id res chain seq x y z
N MET A 1 -14.25 1.49 -7.96
CA MET A 1 -12.93 1.94 -7.46
C MET A 1 -12.15 0.71 -7.00
N VAL A 2 -10.80 0.69 -7.03
CA VAL A 2 -10.04 -0.52 -6.67
C VAL A 2 -9.11 -0.25 -5.49
N LEU A 3 -9.28 -1.05 -4.43
CA LEU A 3 -8.47 -1.09 -3.23
C LEU A 3 -7.77 -2.45 -3.17
N TYR A 4 -6.51 -2.48 -2.74
CA TYR A 4 -5.75 -3.72 -2.53
C TYR A 4 -5.24 -3.76 -1.09
N LYS A 5 -5.29 -4.92 -0.45
CA LYS A 5 -4.76 -5.16 0.90
C LYS A 5 -3.47 -5.96 0.79
N GLU A 6 -2.43 -5.57 1.51
CA GLU A 6 -1.21 -6.37 1.66
C GLU A 6 -1.57 -7.67 2.39
N ILE A 7 -1.21 -8.81 1.80
CA ILE A 7 -1.44 -10.14 2.36
C ILE A 7 -0.15 -10.84 2.78
N GLY A 8 1.00 -10.29 2.39
CA GLY A 8 2.27 -10.92 2.68
C GLY A 8 3.44 -10.30 1.94
N ARG A 9 4.58 -10.95 2.14
CA ARG A 9 5.83 -10.63 1.47
C ARG A 9 6.49 -11.92 1.00
N ILE A 10 7.04 -11.88 -0.22
CA ILE A 10 7.91 -12.93 -0.74
C ILE A 10 9.35 -12.50 -0.51
N ASP A 11 10.14 -13.35 0.12
CA ASP A 11 11.57 -13.14 0.34
C ASP A 11 12.32 -14.48 0.23
N ASN A 12 13.41 -14.52 -0.53
CA ASN A 12 14.12 -15.77 -0.88
C ASN A 12 13.19 -16.93 -1.30
N ASP A 13 12.20 -16.65 -2.16
CA ASP A 13 11.16 -17.59 -2.63
C ASP A 13 10.20 -18.15 -1.55
N TYR A 14 10.29 -17.66 -0.31
CA TYR A 14 9.35 -17.98 0.76
C TYR A 14 8.29 -16.89 0.92
N PHE A 15 7.04 -17.30 1.09
CA PHE A 15 5.93 -16.40 1.39
C PHE A 15 5.70 -16.26 2.90
N TYR A 16 5.75 -15.02 3.38
CA TYR A 16 5.45 -14.64 4.76
C TYR A 16 4.11 -13.91 4.79
N ASN A 17 3.10 -14.48 5.43
CA ASN A 17 1.79 -13.84 5.58
C ASN A 17 1.88 -12.62 6.53
N THR A 18 1.26 -11.50 6.13
CA THR A 18 1.15 -10.27 6.94
C THR A 18 0.32 -10.42 8.21
N ASP A 19 -0.47 -11.49 8.39
CA ASP A 19 -1.20 -11.74 9.63
C ASP A 19 -0.25 -11.87 10.86
N ASN A 20 1.04 -12.12 10.61
CA ASN A 20 2.11 -12.12 11.63
C ASN A 20 2.91 -10.80 11.70
N SER A 21 2.53 -9.76 10.96
CA SER A 21 3.36 -8.58 10.82
C SER A 21 3.11 -7.56 11.93
N LYS A 22 4.18 -7.17 12.61
CA LYS A 22 4.24 -6.01 13.53
C LYS A 22 4.03 -4.66 12.82
N PHE A 23 3.46 -4.64 11.62
CA PHE A 23 3.44 -3.50 10.71
C PHE A 23 2.02 -3.09 10.29
N GLY A 24 0.99 -3.76 10.80
CA GLY A 24 -0.41 -3.42 10.53
C GLY A 24 -0.89 -3.83 9.14
N ASN A 25 -2.17 -3.56 8.84
CA ASN A 25 -2.68 -3.78 7.49
C ASN A 25 -2.28 -2.60 6.60
N ASN A 26 -1.64 -2.86 5.47
CA ASN A 26 -1.34 -1.84 4.47
C ASN A 26 -2.29 -1.96 3.29
N PHE A 27 -2.78 -0.83 2.79
CA PHE A 27 -3.68 -0.79 1.66
C PHE A 27 -3.13 0.10 0.55
N LEU A 28 -3.36 -0.30 -0.70
CA LEU A 28 -3.07 0.47 -1.90
C LEU A 28 -4.37 0.85 -2.60
N ARG A 29 -4.53 2.13 -2.90
CA ARG A 29 -5.64 2.64 -3.71
C ARG A 29 -5.11 3.33 -4.95
N PHE A 30 -5.61 2.91 -6.10
CA PHE A 30 -5.29 3.53 -7.38
C PHE A 30 -6.36 4.56 -7.75
N TYR A 31 -5.92 5.68 -8.31
CA TYR A 31 -6.75 6.75 -8.86
C TYR A 31 -6.54 6.84 -10.38
N GLY A 32 -7.34 7.67 -11.05
CA GLY A 32 -7.10 8.02 -12.44
C GLY A 32 -5.74 8.68 -12.65
N SER A 33 -5.27 8.67 -13.91
CA SER A 33 -4.03 9.34 -14.33
C SER A 33 -2.74 8.82 -13.67
N GLY A 34 -2.72 7.54 -13.27
CA GLY A 34 -1.51 6.88 -12.74
C GLY A 34 -1.15 7.27 -11.30
N LYS A 35 -2.03 7.97 -10.57
CA LYS A 35 -1.81 8.32 -9.16
C LYS A 35 -2.27 7.19 -8.23
N PHE A 36 -1.61 7.00 -7.08
CA PHE A 36 -2.04 6.04 -6.05
C PHE A 36 -1.66 6.48 -4.63
N SER A 37 -2.41 6.01 -3.63
CA SER A 37 -2.14 6.24 -2.21
C SER A 37 -1.81 4.92 -1.51
N VAL A 38 -0.90 4.99 -0.55
CA VAL A 38 -0.59 3.91 0.39
C VAL A 38 -1.09 4.31 1.78
N PHE A 39 -1.96 3.47 2.34
CA PHE A 39 -2.47 3.61 3.71
C PHE A 39 -1.80 2.55 4.55
N ASN A 40 -0.79 2.96 5.30
CA ASN A 40 -0.03 2.02 6.12
C ASN A 40 -0.67 1.87 7.50
N ARG A 41 -0.44 0.71 8.13
CA ARG A 41 -0.72 0.50 9.56
C ARG A 41 -2.20 0.67 9.96
N VAL A 42 -3.13 0.36 9.07
CA VAL A 42 -4.56 0.36 9.38
C VAL A 42 -4.85 -0.70 10.45
N GLY A 43 -5.50 -0.27 11.54
CA GLY A 43 -5.78 -1.12 12.70
C GLY A 43 -4.54 -1.51 13.53
N TYR A 44 -3.46 -0.72 13.47
CA TYR A 44 -2.25 -0.95 14.25
C TYR A 44 -2.11 0.05 15.39
N ASP A 45 -1.90 -0.47 16.59
CA ASP A 45 -1.54 0.31 17.77
C ASP A 45 -0.04 0.59 17.75
N SER A 46 0.34 1.83 17.41
CA SER A 46 1.73 2.25 17.35
C SER A 46 2.42 2.30 18.71
N LYS A 47 1.67 2.43 19.80
CA LYS A 47 2.22 2.49 21.16
C LYS A 47 2.59 1.09 21.66
N ASN A 48 1.70 0.12 21.43
CA ASN A 48 1.88 -1.26 21.89
C ASN A 48 2.42 -2.19 20.80
N HIS A 49 2.75 -1.66 19.63
CA HIS A 49 3.32 -2.37 18.49
C HIS A 49 2.53 -3.62 18.05
N LYS A 50 1.19 -3.54 18.05
CA LYS A 50 0.31 -4.69 17.80
C LYS A 50 -0.86 -4.36 16.88
N LEU A 51 -1.29 -5.38 16.12
CA LEU A 51 -2.56 -5.35 15.40
C LEU A 51 -3.73 -5.43 16.39
N LEU A 52 -4.77 -4.64 16.14
CA LEU A 52 -6.01 -4.67 16.89
C LEU A 52 -6.89 -5.81 16.35
N SER A 53 -7.01 -6.89 17.11
CA SER A 53 -7.68 -8.15 16.69
C SER A 53 -9.15 -7.99 16.26
N ASN A 54 -9.83 -6.94 16.72
CA ASN A 54 -11.23 -6.64 16.39
C ASN A 54 -11.39 -5.32 15.65
N TYR A 55 -10.34 -4.84 14.98
CA TYR A 55 -10.40 -3.58 14.27
C TYR A 55 -11.39 -3.64 13.11
N LYS A 56 -12.38 -2.75 13.15
CA LYS A 56 -13.29 -2.53 12.04
C LYS A 56 -12.76 -1.36 11.22
N ILE A 57 -12.48 -1.62 9.95
CA ILE A 57 -12.04 -0.60 9.02
C ILE A 57 -13.10 0.52 8.98
N SER A 58 -12.60 1.75 9.11
CA SER A 58 -13.34 3.01 9.16
C SER A 58 -12.93 3.91 8.00
N ARG A 59 -13.71 4.95 7.69
CA ARG A 59 -13.40 5.85 6.57
C ARG A 59 -12.13 6.66 6.85
N GLU A 60 -11.87 6.92 8.13
CA GLU A 60 -10.74 7.66 8.67
C GLU A 60 -9.41 6.93 8.47
N ASP A 61 -9.42 5.60 8.43
CA ASP A 61 -8.24 4.77 8.12
C ASP A 61 -7.61 5.09 6.78
N PHE A 62 -8.46 5.56 5.88
CA PHE A 62 -8.00 5.92 4.59
C PHE A 62 -7.54 7.37 4.55
N ASN A 63 -7.69 8.30 5.51
CA ASN A 63 -7.44 9.75 5.28
C ASN A 63 -6.24 10.08 4.31
N PRO A 64 -6.47 10.74 3.15
CA PRO A 64 -5.43 10.95 2.16
C PRO A 64 -4.30 11.86 2.65
N GLU A 65 -4.59 12.82 3.52
CA GLU A 65 -3.57 13.70 4.13
C GLU A 65 -2.53 12.91 4.94
N LYS A 66 -2.92 11.72 5.42
CA LYS A 66 -2.05 10.82 6.19
C LYS A 66 -1.44 9.72 5.34
N SER A 67 -1.81 9.65 4.06
CA SER A 67 -1.36 8.60 3.15
C SER A 67 -0.05 8.95 2.49
N GLN A 68 0.73 7.93 2.14
CA GLN A 68 1.86 8.14 1.25
C GLN A 68 1.35 8.20 -0.18
N MET A 69 1.96 9.06 -0.97
CA MET A 69 1.52 9.35 -2.33
C MET A 69 2.53 8.77 -3.31
N GLY A 70 2.06 8.09 -4.35
CA GLY A 70 2.90 7.73 -5.48
C GLY A 70 2.26 7.86 -6.86
N VAL A 71 3.12 7.82 -7.85
CA VAL A 71 2.77 7.87 -9.27
C VAL A 71 3.34 6.67 -10.00
N ILE A 72 2.63 6.25 -11.03
CA ILE A 72 2.93 5.10 -11.89
C ILE A 72 3.46 5.63 -13.21
N TYR A 73 4.64 5.14 -13.60
CA TYR A 73 5.22 5.31 -14.92
C TYR A 73 5.25 3.92 -15.58
N ASP A 74 4.57 3.80 -16.73
CA ASP A 74 4.57 2.56 -17.49
C ASP A 74 5.79 2.51 -18.42
N VAL A 75 6.59 1.46 -18.29
CA VAL A 75 7.69 1.14 -19.21
C VAL A 75 7.63 -0.37 -19.46
N GLU A 76 7.10 -0.77 -20.61
CA GLU A 76 7.10 -2.16 -21.10
C GLU A 76 6.53 -3.19 -20.11
N LYS A 77 5.20 -3.29 -19.93
CA LYS A 77 4.51 -4.28 -19.05
C LYS A 77 4.96 -4.27 -17.57
N ILE A 78 5.95 -3.45 -17.22
CA ILE A 78 6.52 -3.28 -15.90
C ILE A 78 6.18 -1.86 -15.46
N ILE A 79 5.43 -1.76 -14.37
CA ILE A 79 5.03 -0.46 -13.85
C ILE A 79 6.09 0.00 -12.85
N TYR A 80 6.74 1.13 -13.13
CA TYR A 80 7.61 1.80 -12.18
C TYR A 80 6.76 2.72 -11.31
N THR A 81 6.70 2.40 -10.04
CA THR A 81 6.09 3.24 -9.03
C THR A 81 7.15 4.12 -8.40
N ARG A 82 6.86 5.41 -8.28
CA ARG A 82 7.64 6.36 -7.48
C ARG A 82 6.74 6.86 -6.38
N HIS A 83 7.11 6.65 -5.13
CA HIS A 83 6.37 7.22 -4.01
C HIS A 83 7.19 8.28 -3.28
N LEU A 84 6.49 9.32 -2.85
CA LEU A 84 6.99 10.42 -2.04
C LEU A 84 6.47 10.21 -0.62
N ILE A 85 7.40 10.02 0.33
CA ILE A 85 7.08 9.93 1.75
C ILE A 85 7.38 11.30 2.35
N ILE A 86 6.34 11.99 2.80
CA ILE A 86 6.45 13.27 3.49
C ILE A 86 6.22 13.00 4.97
N ASN A 87 7.28 12.87 5.75
CA ASN A 87 7.20 12.82 7.21
C ASN A 87 8.43 13.50 7.81
N GLN A 88 8.22 14.28 8.87
CA GLN A 88 9.29 14.94 9.64
C GLN A 88 10.11 15.99 8.87
N CYS A 89 9.48 16.79 8.00
CA CYS A 89 10.15 17.80 7.16
C CYS A 89 11.23 17.24 6.23
N LYS A 90 11.24 15.92 6.01
CA LYS A 90 12.09 15.23 5.04
C LYS A 90 11.21 14.50 4.03
N ALA A 91 11.53 14.69 2.77
CA ALA A 91 10.91 14.00 1.67
C ALA A 91 11.85 12.90 1.18
N ASP A 92 11.42 11.65 1.29
CA ASP A 92 12.16 10.51 0.75
C ASP A 92 11.42 9.95 -0.46
N ILE A 93 12.19 9.68 -1.52
CA ILE A 93 11.69 9.12 -2.77
C ILE A 93 12.16 7.68 -2.85
N SER A 94 11.22 6.76 -3.03
CA SER A 94 11.58 5.37 -3.29
C SER A 94 10.86 4.86 -4.54
N ASN A 95 11.60 4.04 -5.27
CA ASN A 95 11.17 3.46 -6.53
C ASN A 95 10.85 1.98 -6.32
N ALA A 96 9.79 1.49 -6.94
CA ALA A 96 9.45 0.07 -6.91
C ALA A 96 8.86 -0.38 -8.24
N ILE A 97 9.09 -1.65 -8.57
CA ILE A 97 8.50 -2.32 -9.72
C ILE A 97 7.21 -2.99 -9.27
N LEU A 98 6.11 -2.67 -9.94
CA LEU A 98 4.80 -3.25 -9.77
C LEU A 98 4.50 -4.22 -10.92
N THR A 99 4.18 -5.47 -10.59
CA THR A 99 3.68 -6.48 -11.53
C THR A 99 2.24 -6.84 -11.16
N ILE A 100 1.35 -6.89 -12.16
CA ILE A 100 -0.06 -7.24 -11.99
C ILE A 100 -0.29 -8.66 -12.51
N LYS A 101 -0.92 -9.53 -11.71
CA LYS A 101 -1.35 -10.87 -12.13
C LYS A 101 -2.77 -11.15 -11.62
N GLY A 102 -3.77 -11.04 -12.49
CA GLY A 102 -5.17 -11.18 -12.08
C GLY A 102 -5.55 -10.15 -11.01
N ASP A 103 -6.10 -10.62 -9.89
CA ASP A 103 -6.47 -9.78 -8.73
C ASP A 103 -5.31 -9.51 -7.76
N SER A 104 -4.09 -9.95 -8.10
CA SER A 104 -2.89 -9.78 -7.25
C SER A 104 -1.91 -8.75 -7.82
N LEU A 105 -1.25 -8.05 -6.92
CA LEU A 105 -0.19 -7.10 -7.20
C LEU A 105 1.09 -7.49 -6.45
N TYR A 106 2.22 -7.37 -7.14
CA TYR A 106 3.54 -7.64 -6.60
C TYR A 106 4.37 -6.38 -6.68
N LEU A 107 4.79 -5.84 -5.54
CA LEU A 107 5.56 -4.61 -5.44
C LEU A 107 6.97 -4.90 -4.92
N LYS A 108 7.97 -4.75 -5.77
CA LYS A 108 9.39 -5.00 -5.47
C LYS A 108 10.17 -3.70 -5.41
N SER A 109 10.81 -3.39 -4.28
CA SER A 109 11.62 -2.17 -4.16
C SER A 109 12.83 -2.20 -5.08
N VAL A 110 13.09 -1.09 -5.77
CA VAL A 110 14.33 -0.85 -6.51
C VAL A 110 15.33 -0.19 -5.55
N GLY A 111 16.59 -0.65 -5.55
CA GLY A 111 17.64 -0.13 -4.65
C GLY A 111 17.63 -0.71 -3.22
N HIS A 112 16.57 -1.42 -2.82
CA HIS A 112 16.49 -2.12 -1.53
C HIS A 112 16.09 -3.60 -1.71
N PRO A 113 16.96 -4.43 -2.32
CA PRO A 113 16.62 -5.82 -2.66
C PRO A 113 16.31 -6.69 -1.44
N HIS A 114 16.88 -6.37 -0.28
CA HIS A 114 16.61 -7.04 1.00
C HIS A 114 15.21 -6.73 1.59
N MET A 115 14.39 -5.91 0.91
CA MET A 115 13.01 -5.64 1.31
C MET A 115 12.00 -6.59 0.66
N GLY A 116 12.46 -7.58 -0.11
CA GLY A 116 11.61 -8.59 -0.73
C GLY A 116 10.56 -7.99 -1.67
N THR A 117 9.51 -8.77 -1.95
CA THR A 117 8.38 -8.37 -2.79
C THR A 117 7.11 -8.37 -1.94
N ARG A 118 6.48 -7.20 -1.76
CA ARG A 118 5.18 -7.13 -1.09
C ARG A 118 4.09 -7.63 -2.02
N VAL A 119 3.16 -8.40 -1.48
CA VAL A 119 2.05 -9.00 -2.22
C VAL A 119 0.76 -8.39 -1.72
N TYR A 120 -0.02 -7.84 -2.65
CA TYR A 120 -1.35 -7.30 -2.37
C TYR A 120 -2.42 -8.06 -3.13
N MET A 121 -3.58 -8.23 -2.52
CA MET A 121 -4.76 -8.80 -3.13
C MET A 121 -5.88 -7.76 -3.20
N LYS A 122 -6.64 -7.78 -4.29
CA LYS A 122 -7.81 -6.93 -4.46
C LYS A 122 -8.76 -7.13 -3.26
N TYR A 123 -9.11 -6.02 -2.62
CA TYR A 123 -9.93 -6.00 -1.43
C TYR A 123 -11.31 -5.47 -1.76
N ASN A 124 -12.32 -6.29 -1.50
CA ASN A 124 -13.72 -5.93 -1.71
C ASN A 124 -14.18 -5.02 -0.58
N ILE A 125 -14.38 -3.75 -0.89
CA ILE A 125 -15.00 -2.75 -0.02
C ILE A 125 -16.16 -2.09 -0.76
N ASN A 126 -17.20 -1.70 -0.03
CA ASN A 126 -18.32 -0.99 -0.63
C ASN A 126 -17.81 0.33 -1.25
N ASN A 127 -18.16 0.59 -2.51
CA ASN A 127 -17.72 1.78 -3.23
C ASN A 127 -18.11 3.08 -2.50
N THR A 128 -19.27 3.11 -1.84
CA THR A 128 -19.76 4.27 -1.07
C THR A 128 -18.81 4.70 0.04
N PHE A 129 -18.00 3.77 0.56
CA PHE A 129 -17.03 4.02 1.61
C PHE A 129 -15.90 4.96 1.17
N LEU A 130 -15.60 4.97 -0.13
CA LEU A 130 -14.50 5.73 -0.74
C LEU A 130 -15.01 6.80 -1.73
N GLU A 131 -16.32 7.08 -1.75
CA GLU A 131 -16.94 8.13 -2.57
C GLU A 131 -16.72 9.54 -1.97
N GLY A 132 -16.64 10.54 -2.86
CA GLY A 132 -16.35 11.94 -2.49
C GLY A 132 -14.91 12.19 -2.03
N TRP A 133 -14.06 11.20 -2.28
CA TRP A 133 -12.79 11.07 -1.60
C TRP A 133 -11.67 11.44 -2.56
N LYS A 134 -11.26 12.71 -2.52
CA LYS A 134 -10.21 13.30 -3.35
C LYS A 134 -8.98 13.55 -2.49
N PRO A 135 -7.90 12.78 -2.64
CA PRO A 135 -6.60 13.25 -2.18
C PRO A 135 -6.27 14.62 -2.80
N ASP A 136 -5.75 15.53 -1.98
CA ASP A 136 -5.18 16.79 -2.43
C ASP A 136 -3.81 16.47 -3.06
N TRP A 137 -3.79 16.31 -4.38
CA TRP A 137 -2.58 16.06 -5.19
C TRP A 137 -2.20 17.31 -5.97
#